data_AF-A0A7J7QHE4-F1
#
_entry.id   AF-A0A7J7QHE4-F1
#
_cell.length_a   1.000
_cell.length_b   1.000
_cell.length_c   1.000
_cell.angle_alpha   90.00
_cell.angle_beta   90.00
_cell.angle_gamma   90.00
#
_symmetry.space_group_name_H-M   'P 1'
#
loop_
_entity.id
_entity.type
_entity.pdbx_description
1 polymer ?
#
loop_
_entity_poly.entity_id
_entity_poly.type
_entity_poly.pdbx_seq_one_letter_code
_entity_poly.pdbx_strand_id
1 'polypeptide(L)'
;MITVHGDCYSWHVDADPSTFPSPSPWTDAFGSYCNREPGKPLLFSLLLYLDGDWPLEHDAETLFLDSVSDTGVVVRPRRFRAVLMDQDVVHRLSAPSHAAGRPRYSLVWKLVMLPKQPGGSCSLARPDWGPPTYFGSAAHVRAAATAAAAAAAGNRSRLAPPAAAAAAAAPAAGVSVSIGRELSGQAQLVVGCKRPAAGDADDQQQ
;
A
#
# COMPACT_ATOMS: atom_id res chain seq x y z
N MET A 1 12.52 -0.23 -16.71
CA MET A 1 13.49 -1.16 -16.11
C MET A 1 13.58 -2.39 -17.00
N ILE A 2 14.81 -2.80 -17.30
CA ILE A 2 15.12 -4.01 -18.06
C ILE A 2 15.90 -4.90 -17.11
N THR A 3 15.55 -6.17 -17.00
CA THR A 3 16.27 -7.13 -16.16
C THR A 3 16.63 -8.37 -16.99
N VAL A 4 17.85 -8.86 -16.86
CA VAL A 4 18.37 -10.04 -17.60
C VAL A 4 18.89 -11.11 -16.65
N HIS A 5 19.10 -12.32 -17.19
CA HIS A 5 19.73 -13.39 -16.44
C HIS A 5 21.11 -12.96 -15.92
N GLY A 6 21.38 -13.28 -14.65
CA GLY A 6 22.63 -12.94 -13.96
C GLY A 6 22.62 -11.60 -13.25
N ASP A 7 21.58 -10.77 -13.44
CA ASP A 7 21.43 -9.53 -12.67
C ASP A 7 21.23 -9.82 -11.17
N CYS A 8 21.76 -8.94 -10.33
CA CYS A 8 21.62 -9.03 -8.88
C CYS A 8 20.91 -7.80 -8.35
N TYR A 9 19.75 -7.99 -7.72
CA TYR A 9 18.99 -6.92 -7.08
C TYR A 9 18.90 -7.14 -5.58
N SER A 10 19.50 -6.22 -4.84
CA SER A 10 19.45 -6.18 -3.37
C SER A 10 18.07 -5.76 -2.90
N TRP A 11 17.71 -6.16 -1.67
CA TRP A 11 16.58 -5.58 -0.96
C TRP A 11 16.80 -4.07 -0.78
N HIS A 12 15.80 -3.27 -1.13
CA HIS A 12 15.83 -1.83 -1.00
C HIS A 12 14.42 -1.27 -0.84
N VAL A 13 14.35 0.01 -0.49
CA VAL A 13 13.16 0.86 -0.64
C VAL A 13 13.41 1.84 -1.78
N ASP A 14 12.35 2.30 -2.43
CA ASP A 14 12.48 3.29 -3.50
C ASP A 14 12.81 4.68 -2.94
N ALA A 15 12.11 5.07 -1.88
CA ALA A 15 12.27 6.34 -1.20
C ALA A 15 11.58 6.30 0.17
N ASP A 16 12.23 6.86 1.17
CA ASP A 16 11.65 7.12 2.49
C ASP A 16 11.72 8.63 2.78
N PRO A 17 10.59 9.35 2.84
CA PRO A 17 10.58 10.80 3.06
C PRO A 17 11.18 11.22 4.41
N SER A 18 11.29 10.31 5.37
CA SER A 18 11.93 10.59 6.67
C SER A 18 13.45 10.71 6.56
N THR A 19 14.03 10.14 5.50
CA THR A 19 15.48 10.05 5.26
C THR A 19 15.99 11.04 4.22
N PHE A 20 15.10 11.87 3.66
CA PHE A 20 15.49 12.83 2.62
C PHE A 20 16.49 13.86 3.17
N PRO A 21 17.50 14.27 2.38
CA PRO A 21 18.46 15.27 2.80
C PRO A 21 17.78 16.57 3.23
N SER A 22 18.27 17.15 4.32
CA SER A 22 17.83 18.46 4.80
C SER A 22 19.05 19.39 4.91
N PRO A 23 19.01 20.59 4.28
CA PRO A 23 17.88 21.15 3.54
C PRO A 23 17.73 20.60 2.12
N SER A 24 16.51 20.64 1.59
CA SER A 24 16.16 20.37 0.20
C SER A 24 14.80 21.01 -0.14
N PRO A 25 14.49 21.31 -1.42
CA PRO A 25 13.19 21.86 -1.79
C PRO A 25 11.99 21.02 -1.30
N TRP A 26 12.19 19.71 -1.14
CA TRP A 26 11.15 18.82 -0.61
C TRP A 26 10.98 18.96 0.90
N THR A 27 12.08 18.86 1.66
CA THR A 27 12.04 18.95 3.12
C THR A 27 11.67 20.36 3.60
N ASP A 28 11.98 21.39 2.82
CA ASP A 28 11.56 22.77 3.11
C ASP A 28 10.04 22.93 2.95
N ALA A 29 9.44 22.26 1.96
CA ALA A 29 8.01 22.34 1.69
C ALA A 29 7.16 21.43 2.61
N PHE A 30 7.65 20.24 2.93
CA PHE A 30 6.84 19.20 3.59
C PHE A 30 7.42 18.72 4.93
N GLY A 31 8.64 19.12 5.28
CA GLY A 31 9.39 18.60 6.43
C GLY A 31 9.92 17.18 6.20
N SER A 32 10.55 16.61 7.23
CA SER A 32 10.74 15.17 7.37
C SER A 32 9.47 14.57 7.98
N TYR A 33 9.03 13.42 7.46
CA TYR A 33 7.80 12.75 7.88
C TYR A 33 7.84 11.27 7.50
N CYS A 34 7.00 10.45 8.13
CA CYS A 34 6.84 9.05 7.74
C CYS A 34 5.86 8.93 6.57
N ASN A 35 6.11 8.04 5.61
CA ASN A 35 5.14 7.84 4.53
C ASN A 35 3.76 7.44 5.10
N ARG A 36 2.69 7.89 4.44
CA ARG A 36 1.29 7.79 4.91
C ARG A 36 0.91 8.62 6.14
N GLU A 37 1.80 9.47 6.67
CA GLU A 37 1.46 10.41 7.75
C GLU A 37 0.28 11.33 7.34
N PRO A 38 -0.75 11.49 8.19
CA PRO A 38 -1.89 12.35 7.89
C PRO A 38 -1.49 13.80 7.59
N GLY A 39 -2.05 14.38 6.53
CA GLY A 39 -1.72 15.74 6.09
C GLY A 39 -0.39 15.87 5.36
N LYS A 40 0.37 14.79 5.17
CA LYS A 40 1.60 14.76 4.39
C LYS A 40 1.39 14.13 3.00
N PRO A 41 2.25 14.45 2.01
CA PRO A 41 2.23 13.75 0.72
C PRO A 41 2.43 12.23 0.89
N LEU A 42 1.84 11.44 0.00
CA LEU A 42 2.08 10.00 -0.10
C LEU A 42 2.99 9.72 -1.29
N LEU A 43 4.15 9.12 -1.03
CA LEU A 43 5.07 8.65 -2.06
C LEU A 43 4.74 7.20 -2.40
N PHE A 44 4.48 6.94 -3.69
CA PHE A 44 4.13 5.61 -4.16
C PHE A 44 4.70 5.33 -5.55
N SER A 45 4.90 4.05 -5.86
CA SER A 45 5.39 3.58 -7.14
C SER A 45 4.30 2.84 -7.89
N LEU A 46 4.23 3.05 -9.20
CA LEU A 46 3.47 2.21 -10.14
C LEU A 46 4.44 1.36 -10.93
N LEU A 47 4.39 0.05 -10.76
CA LEU A 47 5.12 -0.94 -11.54
C LEU A 47 4.15 -1.62 -12.53
N LEU A 48 4.47 -1.57 -13.82
CA LEU A 48 3.71 -2.20 -14.90
C LEU A 48 4.58 -3.21 -15.65
N TYR A 49 4.16 -4.47 -15.70
CA TYR A 49 4.87 -5.50 -16.47
C TYR A 49 4.43 -5.49 -17.94
N LEU A 50 5.41 -5.53 -18.86
CA LEU A 50 5.16 -5.30 -20.30
C LEU A 50 5.24 -6.57 -21.15
N ASP A 51 5.99 -7.58 -20.69
CA ASP A 51 6.19 -8.82 -21.42
C ASP A 51 4.88 -9.58 -21.65
N GLY A 52 4.81 -10.30 -22.77
CA GLY A 52 3.71 -11.21 -23.11
C GLY A 52 3.61 -12.42 -22.18
N ASP A 53 3.55 -13.61 -22.76
CA ASP A 53 3.51 -14.84 -21.96
C ASP A 53 4.80 -15.00 -21.17
N TRP A 54 4.70 -15.12 -19.84
CA TRP A 54 5.83 -15.31 -18.93
C TRP A 54 5.65 -16.61 -18.12
N PRO A 55 6.17 -17.75 -18.61
CA PRO A 55 6.11 -19.05 -17.93
C PRO A 55 6.71 -19.02 -16.52
N LEU A 56 6.36 -20.02 -15.70
CA LEU A 56 6.78 -20.10 -14.29
C LEU A 56 8.29 -20.25 -14.15
N GLU A 57 8.86 -21.09 -14.98
CA GLU A 57 10.27 -21.41 -15.07
C GLU A 57 11.15 -20.22 -15.55
N HIS A 58 10.56 -19.09 -15.94
CA HIS A 58 11.29 -17.88 -16.32
C HIS A 58 11.61 -16.96 -15.12
N ASP A 59 11.10 -17.28 -13.91
CA ASP A 59 11.28 -16.51 -12.67
C ASP A 59 10.92 -15.01 -12.84
N ALA A 60 11.79 -14.12 -12.36
CA ALA A 60 11.71 -12.67 -12.48
C ALA A 60 10.52 -12.01 -11.75
N GLU A 61 10.13 -12.56 -10.61
CA GLU A 61 9.16 -11.98 -9.69
C GLU A 61 9.65 -10.69 -9.03
N THR A 62 8.69 -9.86 -8.64
CA THR A 62 8.93 -8.81 -7.63
C THR A 62 8.54 -9.36 -6.28
N LEU A 63 9.48 -9.30 -5.34
CA LEU A 63 9.31 -9.78 -3.97
C LEU A 63 9.17 -8.58 -3.04
N PHE A 64 8.14 -8.60 -2.21
CA PHE A 64 7.87 -7.61 -1.16
C PHE A 64 8.09 -8.24 0.20
N LEU A 65 8.73 -7.53 1.11
CA LEU A 65 9.04 -8.01 2.46
C LEU A 65 8.43 -7.07 3.49
N ASP A 66 7.66 -7.63 4.41
CA ASP A 66 7.36 -6.99 5.69
C ASP A 66 8.45 -7.39 6.68
N SER A 67 9.44 -6.52 6.85
CA SER A 67 10.61 -6.75 7.70
C SER A 67 10.28 -6.85 9.18
N VAL A 68 9.10 -6.42 9.62
CA VAL A 68 8.67 -6.53 11.02
C VAL A 68 8.24 -7.96 11.35
N SER A 69 7.63 -8.65 10.39
CA SER A 69 7.16 -10.03 10.58
C SER A 69 8.00 -11.09 9.85
N ASP A 70 9.00 -10.67 9.08
CA ASP A 70 9.78 -11.51 8.17
C ASP A 70 8.91 -12.35 7.22
N THR A 71 7.77 -11.79 6.80
CA THR A 71 6.87 -12.40 5.81
C THR A 71 6.82 -11.57 4.54
N GLY A 72 6.56 -12.22 3.41
CA GLY A 72 6.61 -11.55 2.11
C GLY A 72 5.51 -11.95 1.15
N VAL A 73 5.33 -11.12 0.13
CA VAL A 73 4.42 -11.35 -0.99
C VAL A 73 5.22 -11.37 -2.29
N VAL A 74 4.90 -12.32 -3.15
CA VAL A 74 5.56 -12.48 -4.45
C VAL A 74 4.58 -12.14 -5.57
N VAL A 75 5.02 -11.30 -6.50
CA VAL A 75 4.24 -10.91 -7.67
C VAL A 75 4.94 -11.34 -8.95
N ARG A 76 4.28 -12.24 -9.69
CA ARG A 76 4.74 -12.69 -11.00
C ARG A 76 4.54 -11.62 -12.09
N PRO A 77 5.46 -11.49 -13.05
CA PRO A 77 5.39 -10.45 -14.09
C PRO A 77 4.43 -10.85 -15.23
N ARG A 78 3.13 -10.74 -14.96
CA ARG A 78 2.10 -10.99 -15.98
C ARG A 78 1.87 -9.72 -16.81
N ARG A 79 1.78 -9.84 -18.14
CA ARG A 79 1.46 -8.74 -19.05
C ARG A 79 0.37 -7.82 -18.49
N PHE A 80 0.66 -6.53 -18.43
CA PHE A 80 -0.23 -5.45 -17.97
C PHE A 80 -0.73 -5.57 -16.53
N ARG A 81 -0.16 -6.47 -15.73
CA ARG A 81 -0.36 -6.40 -14.29
C ARG A 81 0.31 -5.13 -13.77
N ALA A 82 -0.47 -4.34 -13.04
CA ALA A 82 -0.02 -3.15 -12.35
C ALA A 82 0.10 -3.44 -10.85
N VAL A 83 1.19 -2.98 -10.25
CA VAL A 83 1.39 -2.98 -8.80
C VAL A 83 1.53 -1.55 -8.34
N LEU A 84 0.68 -1.15 -7.41
CA LEU A 84 0.81 0.10 -6.68
C LEU A 84 1.36 -0.23 -5.28
N MET A 85 2.45 0.43 -4.92
CA MET A 85 3.16 0.21 -3.66
C MET A 85 3.62 1.53 -3.09
N ASP A 86 3.60 1.67 -1.76
CA ASP A 86 4.27 2.80 -1.12
C ASP A 86 5.78 2.71 -1.39
N GLN A 87 6.47 3.84 -1.53
CA GLN A 87 7.89 3.85 -1.91
C GLN A 87 8.83 3.37 -0.79
N ASP A 88 8.36 3.35 0.44
CA ASP A 88 9.06 2.85 1.64
C ASP A 88 8.84 1.36 1.89
N VAL A 89 8.15 0.64 0.98
CA VAL A 89 8.04 -0.82 1.05
C VAL A 89 9.35 -1.48 0.64
N VAL A 90 9.87 -2.35 1.51
CA VAL A 90 11.07 -3.14 1.21
C VAL A 90 10.76 -4.17 0.13
N HIS A 91 11.51 -4.13 -0.95
CA HIS A 91 11.31 -5.03 -2.07
C HIS A 91 12.62 -5.36 -2.80
N ARG A 92 12.58 -6.43 -3.60
CA ARG A 92 13.63 -6.79 -4.55
C ARG A 92 13.04 -7.47 -5.77
N LEU A 93 13.87 -7.66 -6.78
CA LEU A 93 13.52 -8.44 -7.96
C LEU A 93 14.35 -9.72 -7.98
N SER A 94 13.76 -10.84 -8.35
CA SER A 94 14.55 -11.96 -8.87
C SER A 94 14.97 -11.63 -10.31
N ALA A 95 16.16 -12.09 -10.71
CA ALA A 95 16.53 -12.06 -12.11
C ALA A 95 15.71 -13.08 -12.90
N PRO A 96 15.51 -12.88 -14.21
CA PRO A 96 15.09 -13.95 -15.09
C PRO A 96 16.00 -15.18 -14.96
N SER A 97 15.38 -16.35 -15.03
CA SER A 97 16.12 -17.61 -15.06
C SER A 97 16.92 -17.72 -16.37
N HIS A 98 17.87 -18.67 -16.43
CA HIS A 98 18.58 -18.96 -17.67
C HIS A 98 17.61 -19.43 -18.78
N ALA A 99 16.53 -20.14 -18.41
CA ALA A 99 15.54 -20.66 -19.35
C ALA A 99 14.74 -19.55 -20.05
N ALA A 100 14.64 -18.35 -19.45
CA ALA A 100 13.91 -17.24 -20.05
C ALA A 100 14.50 -16.83 -21.42
N GLY A 101 15.82 -16.93 -21.59
CA GLY A 101 16.52 -16.60 -22.85
C GLY A 101 16.32 -15.17 -23.38
N ARG A 102 15.66 -14.30 -22.59
CA ARG A 102 15.26 -12.94 -22.99
C ARG A 102 15.13 -12.04 -21.76
N PRO A 103 15.26 -10.70 -21.93
CA PRO A 103 15.00 -9.74 -20.86
C PRO A 103 13.53 -9.72 -20.42
N ARG A 104 13.31 -9.28 -19.17
CA ARG A 104 12.00 -8.84 -18.67
C ARG A 104 11.92 -7.31 -18.73
N TYR A 105 10.82 -6.79 -19.24
CA TYR A 105 10.54 -5.37 -19.34
C TYR A 105 9.44 -4.94 -18.35
N SER A 106 9.75 -3.89 -17.58
CA SER A 106 8.75 -3.21 -16.76
C SER A 106 8.88 -1.70 -16.83
N LEU A 107 7.75 -0.99 -16.69
CA LEU A 107 7.71 0.45 -16.55
C LEU A 107 7.44 0.80 -15.08
N VAL A 108 8.24 1.71 -14.54
CA VAL A 108 8.14 2.13 -13.14
C VAL A 108 8.01 3.64 -13.10
N TRP A 109 6.92 4.13 -12.51
CA TRP A 109 6.74 5.55 -12.21
C TRP A 109 6.86 5.78 -10.72
N LYS A 110 7.64 6.80 -10.34
CA LYS A 110 7.71 7.32 -8.98
C LYS A 110 6.74 8.49 -8.88
N LEU A 111 5.72 8.35 -8.03
CA LEU A 111 4.56 9.24 -7.99
C LEU A 111 4.34 9.78 -6.58
N VAL A 112 3.65 10.91 -6.52
CA VAL A 112 3.26 11.59 -5.28
C VAL A 112 1.76 11.88 -5.33
N MET A 113 1.06 11.61 -4.23
CA MET A 113 -0.31 12.07 -4.02
C MET A 113 -0.33 13.12 -2.90
N LEU A 114 -0.78 14.33 -3.24
CA LEU A 114 -0.93 15.41 -2.26
C LEU A 114 -2.30 15.30 -1.55
N PRO A 115 -2.35 15.53 -0.23
CA PRO A 115 -3.61 15.56 0.49
C PRO A 115 -4.46 16.75 0.02
N LYS A 116 -5.75 16.51 -0.25
CA LYS A 116 -6.67 17.54 -0.72
C LYS A 116 -7.14 18.48 0.39
N GLN A 117 -7.05 18.04 1.63
CA GLN A 117 -7.54 18.75 2.81
C GLN A 117 -6.45 18.73 3.90
N PRO A 118 -6.31 19.80 4.70
CA PRO A 118 -5.42 19.80 5.85
C PRO A 118 -5.73 18.62 6.79
N GLY A 119 -4.70 17.87 7.17
CA GLY A 119 -4.84 16.66 8.01
C GLY A 119 -5.46 15.44 7.32
N GLY A 120 -5.84 15.54 6.04
CA GLY A 120 -6.37 14.40 5.28
C GLY A 120 -5.29 13.37 4.96
N SER A 121 -5.66 12.09 4.95
CA SER A 121 -4.75 11.00 4.56
C SER A 121 -4.94 10.61 3.10
N CYS A 122 -3.83 10.43 2.39
CA CYS A 122 -3.82 9.81 1.07
C CYS A 122 -3.93 8.28 1.20
N SER A 123 -4.60 7.63 0.25
CA SER A 123 -4.74 6.17 0.22
C SER A 123 -4.67 5.63 -1.21
N LEU A 124 -3.88 4.57 -1.37
CA LEU A 124 -3.87 3.77 -2.61
C LEU A 124 -5.11 2.87 -2.69
N ALA A 125 -5.61 2.39 -1.56
CA ALA A 125 -6.79 1.52 -1.54
C ALA A 125 -8.03 2.29 -2.02
N ARG A 126 -8.78 1.67 -2.93
CA ARG A 126 -10.06 2.17 -3.44
C ARG A 126 -11.19 1.25 -2.99
N PRO A 127 -12.33 1.80 -2.54
CA PRO A 127 -13.50 0.99 -2.16
C PRO A 127 -13.93 0.00 -3.26
N ASP A 128 -13.88 0.44 -4.52
CA ASP A 128 -14.33 -0.33 -5.68
C ASP A 128 -13.41 -1.53 -6.03
N TRP A 129 -12.25 -1.66 -5.37
CA TRP A 129 -11.35 -2.80 -5.55
C TRP A 129 -11.62 -3.94 -4.57
N GLY A 130 -12.60 -3.76 -3.68
CA GLY A 130 -12.91 -4.71 -2.62
C GLY A 130 -12.10 -4.44 -1.34
N PRO A 131 -12.39 -5.22 -0.27
CA PRO A 131 -11.73 -5.04 1.01
C PRO A 131 -10.23 -5.37 0.90
N PRO A 132 -9.35 -4.58 1.52
CA PRO A 132 -7.94 -4.92 1.58
C PRO A 132 -7.71 -6.26 2.28
N THR A 133 -6.80 -7.06 1.72
CA THR A 133 -6.23 -8.21 2.43
C THR A 133 -5.01 -7.73 3.20
N TYR A 134 -4.98 -8.00 4.50
CA TYR A 134 -3.86 -7.68 5.36
C TYR A 134 -2.95 -8.89 5.49
N PHE A 135 -1.63 -8.67 5.47
CA PHE A 135 -0.62 -9.71 5.65
C PHE A 135 0.41 -9.26 6.70
N GLY A 136 1.17 -10.20 7.25
CA GLY A 136 2.24 -9.90 8.20
C GLY A 136 1.79 -9.03 9.39
N SER A 137 2.61 -8.05 9.73
CA SER A 137 2.40 -7.08 10.80
C SER A 137 1.11 -6.27 10.62
N ALA A 138 0.72 -5.96 9.38
CA ALA A 138 -0.51 -5.22 9.09
C ALA A 138 -1.77 -6.00 9.51
N ALA A 139 -1.75 -7.33 9.41
CA ALA A 139 -2.85 -8.18 9.87
C ALA A 139 -3.00 -8.12 11.40
N HIS A 140 -1.89 -8.14 12.14
CA HIS A 140 -1.89 -8.03 13.60
C HIS A 140 -2.41 -6.67 14.07
N VAL A 141 -1.94 -5.58 13.44
CA VAL A 141 -2.42 -4.22 13.75
C VAL A 141 -3.92 -4.11 13.48
N ARG A 142 -4.41 -4.67 12.36
CA ARG A 142 -5.83 -4.66 12.04
C ARG A 142 -6.66 -5.43 13.07
N ALA A 143 -6.19 -6.60 13.51
CA ALA A 143 -6.86 -7.39 14.53
C ALA A 143 -6.92 -6.63 15.87
N ALA A 144 -5.81 -6.01 16.29
CA ALA A 144 -5.74 -5.21 17.51
C ALA A 144 -6.68 -4.00 17.47
N ALA A 145 -6.71 -3.26 16.35
CA ALA A 145 -7.61 -2.12 16.17
C ALA A 145 -9.09 -2.54 16.22
N THR A 146 -9.41 -3.70 15.63
CA THR A 146 -10.78 -4.25 15.65
C THR A 146 -11.20 -4.66 17.07
N ALA A 147 -10.30 -5.32 17.80
CA ALA A 147 -10.53 -5.69 19.20
C ALA A 147 -10.73 -4.46 20.11
N ALA A 148 -9.90 -3.43 19.93
CA ALA A 148 -10.00 -2.17 20.67
C ALA A 148 -11.34 -1.46 20.39
N ALA A 149 -11.78 -1.41 19.13
CA ALA A 149 -13.07 -0.83 18.76
C ALA A 149 -14.25 -1.61 19.39
N ALA A 150 -14.19 -2.95 19.39
CA ALA A 150 -15.21 -3.79 20.02
C ALA A 150 -15.26 -3.58 21.54
N ALA A 151 -14.11 -3.50 22.21
CA ALA A 151 -14.02 -3.23 23.65
C ALA A 151 -14.60 -1.84 24.00
N ALA A 152 -14.30 -0.81 23.19
CA ALA A 152 -14.85 0.52 23.38
C ALA A 152 -16.39 0.54 23.20
N ALA A 153 -16.92 -0.20 22.22
CA ALA A 153 -18.36 -0.33 22.02
C ALA A 153 -19.04 -1.08 23.17
N GLY A 154 -18.44 -2.18 23.65
CA GLY A 154 -18.92 -2.93 24.81
C GLY A 154 -18.94 -2.10 26.10
N ASN A 155 -17.91 -1.28 26.32
CA ASN A 155 -17.88 -0.34 27.45
C ASN A 155 -18.93 0.76 27.32
N ARG A 156 -19.18 1.30 26.11
CA ARG A 156 -20.30 2.25 25.89
C ARG A 156 -21.66 1.60 26.15
N SER A 157 -21.85 0.33 25.80
CA SER A 157 -23.09 -0.39 26.08
C SER A 157 -23.31 -0.68 27.57
N ARG A 158 -22.24 -0.85 28.36
CA ARG A 158 -22.35 -0.99 29.83
C ARG A 158 -22.56 0.32 30.57
N LEU A 159 -22.15 1.44 29.96
CA LEU A 159 -22.32 2.79 30.51
C LEU A 159 -23.59 3.48 30.01
N ALA A 160 -24.40 2.83 29.17
CA ALA A 160 -25.70 3.34 28.78
C ALA A 160 -26.64 3.31 30.01
N PRO A 161 -27.11 4.47 30.51
CA PRO A 161 -28.06 4.49 31.62
C PRO A 161 -29.38 3.82 31.18
N PRO A 162 -30.13 3.16 32.10
CA PRO A 162 -31.47 2.69 31.78
C PRO A 162 -32.32 3.89 31.34
N ALA A 163 -33.05 3.74 30.24
CA ALA A 163 -33.85 4.80 29.66
C ALA A 163 -34.91 5.31 30.66
N ALA A 164 -34.69 6.51 31.20
CA ALA A 164 -35.70 7.29 31.89
C ALA A 164 -35.48 8.79 31.64
N ALA A 165 -36.49 9.39 31.00
CA ALA A 165 -36.94 10.78 31.00
C ALA A 165 -35.96 11.95 30.73
N ALA A 166 -36.45 12.86 29.88
CA ALA A 166 -35.79 14.04 29.35
C ALA A 166 -35.39 15.10 30.39
N ALA A 167 -34.28 15.81 30.14
CA ALA A 167 -34.11 17.24 30.41
C ALA A 167 -32.89 17.80 29.66
N ALA A 168 -33.00 19.05 29.20
CA ALA A 168 -32.05 19.77 28.36
C ALA A 168 -30.83 20.34 29.11
N ALA A 169 -29.67 20.38 28.46
CA ALA A 169 -28.63 21.42 28.65
C ALA A 169 -27.57 21.35 27.52
N ALA A 170 -27.06 22.52 27.13
CA ALA A 170 -26.22 22.79 25.96
C ALA A 170 -24.70 22.57 26.22
N PRO A 171 -23.79 22.95 25.28
CA PRO A 171 -22.71 22.07 24.81
C PRO A 171 -21.43 22.15 25.65
N ALA A 172 -20.81 20.99 25.91
CA ALA A 172 -19.47 20.91 26.47
C ALA A 172 -18.47 20.49 25.38
N ALA A 173 -17.47 21.34 25.17
CA ALA A 173 -16.32 21.12 24.31
C ALA A 173 -15.60 19.81 24.69
N GLY A 174 -15.54 18.87 23.74
CA GLY A 174 -14.81 17.63 23.88
C GLY A 174 -13.36 17.83 23.44
N VAL A 175 -12.45 17.86 24.42
CA VAL A 175 -11.02 17.70 24.24
C VAL A 175 -10.76 16.38 23.50
N SER A 176 -10.19 16.45 22.30
CA SER A 176 -9.71 15.28 21.58
C SER A 176 -8.34 14.91 22.15
N VAL A 177 -8.28 13.79 22.87
CA VAL A 177 -7.01 13.18 23.30
C VAL A 177 -6.46 12.41 22.10
N SER A 178 -5.51 13.02 21.40
CA SER A 178 -4.68 12.34 20.40
C SER A 178 -3.68 11.45 21.12
N ILE A 179 -3.98 10.14 21.19
CA ILE A 179 -2.97 9.14 21.50
C ILE A 179 -2.07 9.03 20.27
N GLY A 180 -0.98 9.80 20.28
CA GLY A 180 0.16 9.59 19.41
C GLY A 180 0.72 8.20 19.72
N ARG A 181 0.63 7.31 18.74
CA ARG A 181 1.40 6.06 18.77
C ARG A 181 2.02 5.87 17.41
N GLU A 182 3.33 6.12 17.36
CA GLU A 182 4.23 5.65 16.33
C GLU A 182 3.90 4.21 15.97
N LEU A 183 3.34 4.03 14.78
CA LEU A 183 3.30 2.77 14.06
C LEU A 183 3.55 3.12 12.58
N SER A 184 4.68 3.75 12.30
CA SER A 184 5.18 3.86 10.92
C SER A 184 5.76 2.50 10.54
N GLY A 185 5.33 1.98 9.39
CA GLY A 185 5.60 0.60 8.96
C GLY A 185 4.40 -0.09 8.30
N GLN A 186 3.31 0.61 8.00
CA GLN A 186 2.16 0.03 7.30
C GLN A 186 2.40 -0.02 5.78
N ALA A 187 3.10 -1.06 5.32
CA ALA A 187 3.14 -1.40 3.90
C ALA A 187 1.80 -2.02 3.48
N GLN A 188 0.97 -1.28 2.74
CA GLN A 188 -0.22 -1.83 2.11
C GLN A 188 0.07 -2.12 0.63
N LEU A 189 0.39 -3.37 0.30
CA LEU A 189 0.51 -3.80 -1.09
C LEU A 189 -0.88 -3.98 -1.69
N VAL A 190 -1.22 -3.20 -2.72
CA VAL A 190 -2.48 -3.34 -3.45
C VAL A 190 -2.20 -3.86 -4.85
N VAL A 191 -2.52 -5.15 -5.08
CA VAL A 191 -2.40 -5.78 -6.41
C VAL A 191 -3.74 -5.68 -7.13
N GLY A 192 -3.87 -4.70 -8.02
CA GLY A 192 -5.02 -4.59 -8.91
C GLY A 192 -4.83 -5.40 -10.19
N CYS A 193 -5.66 -6.42 -10.42
CA CYS A 193 -5.83 -7.01 -11.75
C CYS A 193 -7.23 -6.64 -12.27
N LYS A 194 -7.32 -5.55 -13.05
CA LYS A 194 -8.54 -5.32 -13.85
C LYS A 194 -8.58 -6.40 -14.92
N ARG A 195 -9.50 -7.36 -14.82
CA ARG A 195 -9.78 -8.26 -15.94
C ARG A 195 -10.21 -7.39 -17.13
N PRO A 196 -9.70 -7.60 -18.35
CA PRO A 196 -10.30 -6.99 -19.52
C PRO A 196 -11.78 -7.38 -19.52
N ALA A 197 -12.65 -6.41 -19.83
CA ALA A 197 -14.03 -6.73 -20.15
C ALA A 197 -14.00 -7.78 -21.27
N ALA A 198 -14.74 -8.87 -21.11
CA ALA A 198 -14.97 -9.79 -22.21
C ALA A 198 -15.67 -8.98 -23.30
N GLY A 199 -14.91 -8.56 -24.31
CA GLY A 199 -15.44 -8.00 -25.53
C GLY A 199 -16.00 -9.14 -26.35
N ASP A 200 -17.24 -8.98 -26.78
CA ASP A 200 -17.98 -9.91 -27.62
C ASP A 200 -17.09 -10.43 -28.76
N ALA A 201 -17.00 -11.75 -28.84
CA ALA A 201 -16.49 -12.44 -30.02
C ALA A 201 -17.53 -12.23 -31.12
N ASP A 202 -17.31 -11.19 -31.93
CA ASP A 202 -18.10 -11.00 -33.13
C ASP A 202 -17.53 -11.85 -34.26
N ASP A 203 -18.40 -12.72 -34.70
CA ASP A 203 -18.33 -13.68 -35.77
C ASP A 203 -18.19 -12.93 -37.11
N GLN A 204 -17.04 -13.05 -37.78
CA GLN A 204 -16.95 -12.78 -39.22
C GLN A 204 -16.08 -13.84 -39.90
N GLN A 205 -16.77 -14.91 -40.32
CA GLN A 205 -16.47 -15.57 -41.57
C GLN A 205 -16.71 -14.58 -42.72
N GLN A 206 -15.68 -14.33 -43.51
CA GLN A 206 -15.74 -14.21 -44.98
C GLN A 206 -14.33 -14.30 -45.56
#